data_AF-B1JCW5-F1
#
_entry.id   AF-B1JCW5-F1
#
_cell.length_a   1.000
_cell.length_b   1.000
_cell.length_c   1.000
_cell.angle_alpha   90.00
_cell.angle_beta   90.00
_cell.angle_gamma   90.00
#
_symmetry.space_group_name_H-M   'P 1'
#
loop_
_entity.id
_entity.type
_entity.pdbx_description
1 polymer ?
#
loop_
_entity_poly.entity_id
_entity_poly.type
_entity_poly.pdbx_seq_one_letter_code
_entity_poly.pdbx_strand_id
1 'polypeptide(L)'
;MKKHALALAVFGACGLVPQAFAHELAFSKKENIKVEVPGDATTWCKPEVELTITRPAWDNQDLLSGLLTKLPFVFAKDCSTAKVSWKAVDAKGTLYASGSGNASNLGLVTLAPAPVAPAPAAPAVAPVPVAAPVPAEAPVAAATPPAQAPEPAPAAVEATPAKVEVPPAPAPAPAPAVAAEPTPATTAQAPVEAPAAPASPVPSGAVAAAPTSDYGRAVVLQNQKLMQVTDGTGCKWVLSTSTIGDGDTLSFGTTPAMPCPVSGFGEGSFEKITWKAVGTYRGDNWNRVYVHPSALIFTKNLEAAVKDKAVAYLTPQADQAALLVGEIPSRKMKVYLTFTRSSYGVLRPFGSDPYYLAVTPDESFALDAAQYKEAALEIFNLIKTTSPTTTDVNTLFIVKDLSAISNNIWGNDALKITRNRIGINRQGLFFDVREGANWAVQREQQRVREARQRQQELARVHSRVLERYQQLQEGMSEFKGRETEALAQMAGIKVRFGSPLALQDPSSSASVMPMMVHVTGKKGDFYTIDFPSKGRLVAEEEYSEGWYVTQVANATPYFPLEDGRAVATYRAYSVGEPEACKQDHCADRVSFGAVLAKEFPNADIDFSWTPEVSQKYVNDWKNASAQVQ
;
A
#
# COMPACT_ATOMS: atom_id res chain seq x y z
N MET A 1 -8.59 46.15 -2.82
CA MET A 1 -7.40 47.05 -2.92
C MET A 1 -6.58 46.95 -1.64
N LYS A 2 -5.25 47.06 -1.78
CA LYS A 2 -4.17 47.15 -0.74
C LYS A 2 -3.80 45.81 -0.09
N LYS A 3 -2.68 45.15 -0.46
CA LYS A 3 -1.21 45.48 -0.40
C LYS A 3 -0.59 44.94 0.88
N HIS A 4 0.22 43.89 0.77
CA HIS A 4 1.25 43.55 1.74
C HIS A 4 2.62 43.56 1.05
N ALA A 5 3.53 44.32 1.64
CA ALA A 5 4.91 44.46 1.21
C ALA A 5 5.73 43.27 1.74
N LEU A 6 6.66 42.79 0.92
CA LEU A 6 7.69 41.85 1.31
C LEU A 6 9.04 42.52 1.05
N ALA A 7 9.82 42.68 2.12
CA ALA A 7 11.16 43.23 2.06
C ALA A 7 12.12 42.20 1.45
N LEU A 8 12.91 42.66 0.49
CA LEU A 8 13.92 41.92 -0.26
C LEU A 8 15.28 42.10 0.43
N ALA A 9 15.99 41.00 0.67
CA ALA A 9 17.43 41.04 0.96
C ALA A 9 18.17 40.35 -0.18
N VAL A 10 18.97 41.16 -0.89
CA VAL A 10 19.81 40.80 -2.02
C VAL A 10 21.22 40.55 -1.51
N PHE A 11 21.86 39.48 -1.99
CA PHE A 11 23.32 39.45 -2.16
C PHE A 11 23.64 38.78 -3.49
N GLY A 12 24.22 39.57 -4.42
CA GLY A 12 25.06 39.09 -5.51
C GLY A 12 26.41 38.61 -4.99
N ALA A 13 27.37 38.13 -5.76
CA ALA A 13 27.51 37.76 -7.17
C ALA A 13 28.95 37.22 -7.30
N CYS A 14 29.17 36.11 -8.03
CA CYS A 14 30.17 35.93 -9.10
C CYS A 14 30.58 34.46 -9.34
N GLY A 15 30.45 34.04 -10.61
CA GLY A 15 31.45 33.22 -11.30
C GLY A 15 31.20 31.70 -11.40
N LEU A 16 30.48 31.29 -12.44
CA LEU A 16 30.72 30.15 -13.37
C LEU A 16 29.38 29.75 -14.02
N VAL A 17 29.35 29.63 -15.35
CA VAL A 17 28.14 29.41 -16.17
C VAL A 17 27.44 28.10 -15.79
N PRO A 18 26.19 28.10 -15.31
CA PRO A 18 25.44 26.87 -15.04
C PRO A 18 24.77 26.36 -16.33
N GLN A 19 24.71 25.04 -16.48
CA GLN A 19 23.78 24.39 -17.40
C GLN A 19 22.37 24.92 -17.09
N ALA A 20 21.73 25.53 -18.09
CA ALA A 20 20.40 26.08 -17.92
C ALA A 20 19.41 24.96 -17.59
N PHE A 21 18.88 24.98 -16.36
CA PHE A 21 17.73 24.17 -15.97
C PHE A 21 16.57 24.51 -16.92
N ALA A 22 15.90 23.50 -17.47
CA ALA A 22 14.70 23.69 -18.28
C ALA A 22 13.47 23.54 -17.37
N HIS A 23 12.71 24.62 -17.21
CA HIS A 23 11.45 24.64 -16.46
C HIS A 23 10.30 24.19 -17.36
N GLU A 24 9.47 23.28 -16.86
CA GLU A 24 8.28 22.79 -17.56
C GLU A 24 7.11 23.75 -17.30
N LEU A 25 6.64 24.42 -18.35
CA LEU A 25 5.51 25.35 -18.28
C LEU A 25 4.16 24.66 -18.37
N ALA A 26 4.07 23.59 -19.16
CA ALA A 26 2.82 22.86 -19.35
C ALA A 26 3.08 21.43 -19.79
N PHE A 27 2.24 20.51 -19.32
CA PHE A 27 2.27 19.12 -19.71
C PHE A 27 0.87 18.54 -19.85
N SER A 28 0.65 17.83 -20.96
CA SER A 28 -0.59 17.13 -21.24
C SER A 28 -0.31 15.64 -21.37
N LYS A 29 -0.72 14.84 -20.37
CA LYS A 29 -0.67 13.37 -20.46
C LYS A 29 -1.56 12.81 -21.57
N LYS A 30 -2.69 13.46 -21.83
CA LYS A 30 -3.66 12.98 -22.84
C LYS A 30 -3.12 13.13 -24.27
N GLU A 31 -2.33 14.18 -24.52
CA GLU A 31 -1.82 14.50 -25.85
C GLU A 31 -0.32 14.21 -26.00
N ASN A 32 0.35 13.73 -24.92
CA ASN A 32 1.79 13.48 -24.84
C ASN A 32 2.65 14.68 -25.24
N ILE A 33 2.24 15.89 -24.81
CA ILE A 33 2.96 17.12 -25.12
C ILE A 33 3.59 17.68 -23.86
N LYS A 34 4.88 18.01 -23.94
CA LYS A 34 5.65 18.70 -22.91
C LYS A 34 6.14 20.04 -23.43
N VAL A 35 6.00 21.10 -22.64
CA VAL A 35 6.41 22.46 -23.01
C VAL A 35 7.43 22.96 -22.00
N GLU A 36 8.63 23.29 -22.47
CA GLU A 36 9.79 23.60 -21.62
C GLU A 36 10.41 24.95 -22.01
N VAL A 37 10.89 25.70 -21.01
CA VAL A 37 11.62 26.97 -21.17
C VAL A 37 12.93 26.97 -20.37
N PRO A 38 13.98 27.64 -20.85
CA PRO A 38 15.21 27.81 -20.07
C PRO A 38 14.99 28.71 -18.83
N GLY A 39 15.43 28.25 -17.67
CA GLY A 39 15.34 28.95 -16.39
C GLY A 39 14.66 28.10 -15.32
N ASP A 40 14.65 28.61 -14.09
CA ASP A 40 13.93 28.01 -12.97
C ASP A 40 12.53 28.62 -12.84
N ALA A 41 11.66 28.04 -12.01
CA ALA A 41 10.25 28.46 -11.84
C ALA A 41 10.06 29.96 -11.51
N THR A 42 11.09 30.64 -11.00
CA THR A 42 11.08 32.08 -10.66
C THR A 42 11.86 32.97 -11.63
N THR A 43 12.60 32.41 -12.59
CA THR A 43 13.53 33.16 -13.48
C THR A 43 13.33 32.88 -14.97
N TRP A 44 12.36 32.03 -15.31
CA TRP A 44 12.06 31.65 -16.70
C TRP A 44 11.42 32.77 -17.52
N CYS A 45 10.64 33.67 -16.89
CA CYS A 45 10.04 34.81 -17.58
C CYS A 45 11.10 35.90 -17.82
N LYS A 46 11.65 35.90 -19.03
CA LYS A 46 12.60 36.90 -19.54
C LYS A 46 11.94 37.73 -20.64
N PRO A 47 12.48 38.91 -21.02
CA PRO A 47 11.94 39.72 -22.12
C PRO A 47 11.88 38.96 -23.46
N GLU A 48 12.78 37.99 -23.64
CA GLU A 48 12.81 37.05 -24.75
C GLU A 48 12.83 35.63 -24.16
N VAL A 49 11.83 34.81 -24.51
CA VAL A 49 11.66 33.45 -24.01
C VAL A 49 11.72 32.48 -25.18
N GLU A 50 12.64 31.51 -25.10
CA GLU A 50 12.69 30.40 -26.05
C GLU A 50 11.95 29.19 -25.49
N LEU A 51 10.99 28.67 -26.22
CA LEU A 51 10.14 27.54 -25.83
C LEU A 51 10.49 26.30 -26.65
N THR A 52 10.59 25.15 -26.00
CA THR A 52 10.70 23.85 -26.69
C THR A 52 9.46 23.02 -26.38
N ILE A 53 8.75 22.61 -27.43
CA ILE A 53 7.56 21.78 -27.36
C ILE A 53 7.96 20.38 -27.84
N THR A 54 7.90 19.39 -26.96
CA THR A 54 8.38 18.02 -27.24
C THR A 54 7.22 17.04 -27.25
N ARG A 55 7.18 16.17 -28.26
CA ARG A 55 6.19 15.06 -28.39
C ARG A 55 6.86 13.82 -29.00
N PRO A 56 6.41 12.59 -28.69
CA PRO A 56 7.00 11.36 -29.25
C PRO A 56 7.03 11.31 -30.79
N ALA A 57 5.95 11.74 -31.45
CA ALA A 57 5.86 11.91 -32.90
C ALA A 57 4.89 13.06 -33.22
N TRP A 58 5.26 13.91 -34.19
CA TRP A 58 4.39 14.95 -34.72
C TRP A 58 3.68 14.44 -35.97
N ASP A 59 2.44 14.00 -35.79
CA ASP A 59 1.58 13.38 -36.82
C ASP A 59 0.29 14.18 -37.08
N ASN A 60 0.04 15.23 -36.29
CA ASN A 60 -1.18 16.02 -36.38
C ASN A 60 -0.92 17.51 -36.12
N GLN A 61 -1.10 18.32 -37.15
CA GLN A 61 -0.90 19.78 -37.11
C GLN A 61 -1.99 20.51 -36.31
N ASP A 62 -3.20 19.95 -36.19
CA ASP A 62 -4.32 20.57 -35.45
C ASP A 62 -4.08 20.55 -33.93
N LEU A 63 -3.31 19.57 -33.44
CA LEU A 63 -2.90 19.54 -32.03
C LEU A 63 -1.88 20.62 -31.71
N LEU A 64 -0.96 20.90 -32.63
CA LEU A 64 0.00 22.00 -32.47
C LEU A 64 -0.71 23.35 -32.51
N SER A 65 -1.62 23.57 -33.47
CA SER A 65 -2.39 24.82 -33.56
C SER A 65 -3.30 25.00 -32.33
N GLY A 66 -3.96 23.94 -31.86
CA GLY A 66 -4.75 23.94 -30.63
C GLY A 66 -3.93 24.29 -29.39
N LEU A 67 -2.70 23.80 -29.27
CA LEU A 67 -1.80 24.13 -28.17
C LEU A 67 -1.34 25.60 -28.22
N LEU A 68 -0.98 26.09 -29.40
CA LEU A 68 -0.51 27.48 -29.59
C LEU A 68 -1.60 28.51 -29.28
N THR A 69 -2.88 28.17 -29.41
CA THR A 69 -3.99 29.06 -28.97
C THR A 69 -4.17 29.10 -27.45
N LYS A 70 -3.70 28.07 -26.71
CA LYS A 70 -3.88 27.96 -25.26
C LYS A 70 -2.68 28.50 -24.46
N LEU A 71 -1.47 28.38 -25.02
CA LEU A 71 -0.24 28.86 -24.37
C LEU A 71 -0.25 30.35 -23.99
N PRO A 72 -0.85 31.28 -24.77
CA PRO A 72 -0.99 32.67 -24.38
C PRO A 72 -1.70 32.90 -23.03
N PHE A 73 -2.64 32.03 -22.64
CA PHE A 73 -3.29 32.13 -21.32
C PHE A 73 -2.32 31.82 -20.16
N VAL A 74 -1.31 30.98 -20.41
CA VAL A 74 -0.25 30.66 -19.43
C VAL A 74 0.72 31.84 -19.33
N PHE A 75 1.12 32.44 -20.46
CA PHE A 75 1.99 33.62 -20.46
C PHE A 75 1.30 34.89 -19.93
N ALA A 76 -0.01 35.04 -20.09
CA ALA A 76 -0.74 36.22 -19.58
C ALA A 76 -0.66 36.36 -18.05
N LYS A 77 -0.49 35.25 -17.32
CA LYS A 77 -0.44 35.23 -15.86
C LYS A 77 0.94 35.64 -15.32
N ASP A 78 2.00 35.14 -15.96
CA ASP A 78 3.35 35.18 -15.38
C ASP A 78 4.38 35.91 -16.28
N CYS A 79 4.05 36.24 -17.54
CA CYS A 79 4.98 36.82 -18.51
C CYS A 79 4.33 37.59 -19.69
N SER A 80 3.43 38.55 -19.39
CA SER A 80 2.52 39.15 -20.39
C SER A 80 3.15 40.06 -21.45
N THR A 81 4.43 40.47 -21.30
CA THR A 81 5.12 41.39 -22.22
C THR A 81 6.29 40.74 -22.98
N ALA A 82 6.53 39.45 -22.80
CA ALA A 82 7.66 38.76 -23.40
C ALA A 82 7.48 38.50 -24.91
N LYS A 83 8.58 38.58 -25.67
CA LYS A 83 8.70 38.02 -27.01
C LYS A 83 9.00 36.53 -26.88
N VAL A 84 8.26 35.70 -27.61
CA VAL A 84 8.37 34.25 -27.48
C VAL A 84 8.81 33.68 -28.82
N SER A 85 9.92 32.95 -28.84
CA SER A 85 10.30 32.05 -29.93
C SER A 85 10.03 30.63 -29.49
N TRP A 86 9.55 29.78 -30.39
CA TRP A 86 9.23 28.40 -30.04
C TRP A 86 9.61 27.42 -31.15
N LYS A 87 9.99 26.21 -30.73
CA LYS A 87 10.29 25.07 -31.60
C LYS A 87 9.55 23.82 -31.14
N ALA A 88 8.95 23.10 -32.08
CA ALA A 88 8.33 21.81 -31.87
C ALA A 88 9.29 20.72 -32.35
N VAL A 89 9.68 19.81 -31.46
CA VAL A 89 10.64 18.72 -31.74
C VAL A 89 10.04 17.36 -31.40
N ASP A 90 10.41 16.34 -32.18
CA ASP A 90 10.04 14.95 -31.89
C ASP A 90 10.95 14.32 -30.81
N ALA A 91 10.70 13.06 -30.42
CA ALA A 91 11.53 12.35 -29.44
C ALA A 91 13.01 12.15 -29.88
N LYS A 92 13.32 12.35 -31.16
CA LYS A 92 14.68 12.28 -31.71
C LYS A 92 15.33 13.67 -31.80
N GLY A 93 14.63 14.72 -31.39
CA GLY A 93 15.08 16.11 -31.48
C GLY A 93 14.92 16.72 -32.88
N THR A 94 14.23 16.04 -33.80
CA THR A 94 14.00 16.54 -35.16
C THR A 94 13.01 17.70 -35.12
N LEU A 95 13.37 18.83 -35.71
CA LEU A 95 12.51 20.00 -35.80
C LEU A 95 11.32 19.72 -36.71
N TYR A 96 10.11 19.82 -36.17
CA TYR A 96 8.86 19.67 -36.91
C TYR A 96 8.29 21.02 -37.36
N ALA A 97 8.27 22.00 -36.45
CA ALA A 97 7.79 23.34 -36.72
C ALA A 97 8.46 24.36 -35.79
N SER A 98 8.51 25.61 -36.20
CA SER A 98 8.96 26.72 -35.35
C SER A 98 8.17 27.97 -35.64
N GLY A 99 8.13 28.87 -34.68
CA GLY A 99 7.49 30.17 -34.83
C GLY A 99 8.05 31.18 -33.85
N SER A 100 7.70 32.44 -34.05
CA SER A 100 8.03 33.51 -33.12
C SER A 100 6.92 34.56 -33.09
N GLY A 101 6.69 35.12 -31.91
CA GLY A 101 5.64 36.08 -31.64
C GLY A 101 5.80 36.73 -30.27
N ASN A 102 4.70 37.02 -29.61
CA ASN A 102 4.67 37.60 -28.27
C ASN A 102 3.76 36.78 -27.34
N ALA A 103 3.77 37.10 -26.05
CA ALA A 103 3.01 36.42 -25.01
C ALA A 103 1.48 36.34 -25.29
N SER A 104 0.92 37.24 -26.10
CA SER A 104 -0.51 37.25 -26.47
C SER A 104 -0.80 36.52 -27.78
N ASN A 105 0.19 36.37 -28.66
CA ASN A 105 0.08 35.65 -29.93
C ASN A 105 1.46 35.10 -30.33
N LEU A 106 1.61 33.78 -30.31
CA LEU A 106 2.85 33.06 -30.59
C LEU A 106 3.26 33.07 -32.08
N GLY A 107 2.54 33.79 -32.94
CA GLY A 107 2.91 34.09 -34.32
C GLY A 107 2.61 32.98 -35.33
N LEU A 108 3.12 33.16 -36.55
CA LEU A 108 2.89 32.25 -37.68
C LEU A 108 3.69 30.95 -37.52
N VAL A 109 3.04 29.82 -37.80
CA VAL A 109 3.65 28.49 -37.78
C VAL A 109 4.45 28.30 -39.07
N THR A 110 5.77 28.14 -38.96
CA THR A 110 6.63 27.73 -40.07
C THR A 110 6.94 26.24 -39.91
N LEU A 111 6.39 25.41 -40.79
CA LEU A 111 6.69 23.98 -40.85
C LEU A 111 8.11 23.76 -41.38
N ALA A 112 8.84 22.80 -40.80
CA ALA A 112 10.13 22.40 -41.33
C ALA A 112 9.95 21.73 -42.71
N PRO A 113 10.79 22.04 -43.72
CA PRO A 113 10.68 21.41 -45.03
C PRO A 113 10.91 19.89 -44.90
N ALA A 114 10.01 19.10 -45.51
CA ALA A 114 10.13 17.64 -45.51
C ALA A 114 11.49 17.23 -46.11
N PRO A 115 12.15 16.21 -45.56
CA PRO A 115 13.45 15.75 -46.07
C PRO A 115 13.30 15.30 -47.52
N VAL A 116 13.93 16.05 -48.42
CA VAL A 116 14.11 15.65 -49.81
C VAL A 116 15.01 14.41 -49.80
N ALA A 117 14.47 13.30 -50.29
CA ALA A 117 15.23 12.06 -50.45
C ALA A 117 16.53 12.34 -51.26
N PRO A 118 17.68 11.79 -50.86
CA PRO A 118 18.91 11.95 -51.62
C PRO A 118 18.72 11.40 -53.04
N ALA A 119 19.16 12.19 -54.03
CA ALA A 119 19.12 11.84 -55.43
C ALA A 119 19.88 10.52 -55.68
N PRO A 120 19.29 9.53 -56.37
CA PRO A 120 19.99 8.33 -56.77
C PRO A 120 21.08 8.66 -57.79
N ALA A 121 22.28 8.11 -57.59
CA ALA A 121 23.33 8.10 -58.60
C ALA A 121 22.84 7.39 -59.87
N ALA A 122 23.17 7.98 -61.01
CA ALA A 122 22.69 7.61 -62.33
C ALA A 122 22.92 6.14 -62.71
N PRO A 123 21.89 5.45 -63.23
CA PRO A 123 22.03 4.49 -64.31
C PRO A 123 21.75 5.20 -65.66
N ALA A 124 22.53 4.85 -66.67
CA ALA A 124 22.38 5.37 -68.02
C ALA A 124 21.08 4.90 -68.69
N VAL A 125 20.69 5.69 -69.71
CA VAL A 125 19.81 5.42 -70.87
C VAL A 125 18.36 5.97 -70.79
N ALA A 126 18.04 6.77 -71.82
CA ALA A 126 16.83 7.54 -72.15
C ALA A 126 15.66 6.68 -72.71
N PRO A 127 14.54 7.24 -73.25
CA PRO A 127 13.83 8.51 -73.02
C PRO A 127 12.32 8.36 -72.67
N VAL A 128 11.74 9.50 -72.25
CA VAL A 128 10.34 10.04 -72.18
C VAL A 128 9.25 9.46 -73.14
N PRO A 129 7.94 9.86 -73.10
CA PRO A 129 7.05 10.48 -72.07
C PRO A 129 5.61 9.82 -71.98
N VAL A 130 4.74 10.32 -71.08
CA VAL A 130 3.40 10.94 -71.36
C VAL A 130 2.32 10.68 -70.27
N ALA A 131 1.96 11.79 -69.60
CA ALA A 131 0.66 12.34 -69.19
C ALA A 131 -0.53 11.52 -68.58
N ALA A 132 -0.91 11.98 -67.37
CA ALA A 132 -2.26 12.44 -66.92
C ALA A 132 -3.43 11.42 -66.77
N PRO A 133 -4.59 11.82 -66.19
CA PRO A 133 -4.87 12.00 -64.74
C PRO A 133 -6.11 11.20 -64.22
N VAL A 134 -6.23 11.04 -62.88
CA VAL A 134 -7.41 11.25 -61.95
C VAL A 134 -8.86 10.89 -62.43
N PRO A 135 -9.86 10.55 -61.58
CA PRO A 135 -10.00 9.68 -60.38
C PRO A 135 -11.25 8.73 -60.52
N ALA A 136 -11.60 7.98 -59.46
CA ALA A 136 -12.94 7.98 -58.81
C ALA A 136 -13.39 6.63 -58.23
N GLU A 137 -13.91 6.75 -57.01
CA GLU A 137 -14.99 6.00 -56.36
C GLU A 137 -14.88 4.50 -56.01
N ALA A 138 -15.33 4.26 -54.77
CA ALA A 138 -15.64 3.00 -54.10
C ALA A 138 -16.96 2.40 -54.67
N PRO A 139 -17.66 1.38 -54.09
CA PRO A 139 -17.43 0.66 -52.82
C PRO A 139 -17.82 -0.85 -52.84
N VAL A 140 -17.82 -1.46 -51.64
CA VAL A 140 -18.67 -2.59 -51.15
C VAL A 140 -18.21 -4.05 -51.38
N ALA A 141 -17.86 -4.65 -50.22
CA ALA A 141 -18.17 -5.99 -49.67
C ALA A 141 -18.11 -7.26 -50.55
N ALA A 142 -17.46 -8.30 -50.02
CA ALA A 142 -18.10 -9.36 -49.24
C ALA A 142 -17.19 -10.59 -49.02
N ALA A 143 -17.47 -11.31 -47.92
CA ALA A 143 -17.34 -12.76 -47.75
C ALA A 143 -15.93 -13.42 -47.59
N THR A 144 -15.64 -13.77 -46.34
CA THR A 144 -15.04 -15.05 -45.89
C THR A 144 -15.86 -16.28 -46.37
N PRO A 145 -15.45 -17.57 -46.23
CA PRO A 145 -14.20 -18.24 -45.73
C PRO A 145 -13.82 -19.44 -46.68
N PRO A 146 -13.30 -20.65 -46.28
CA PRO A 146 -12.50 -21.13 -45.15
C PRO A 146 -11.27 -22.01 -45.55
N ALA A 147 -10.53 -22.47 -44.52
CA ALA A 147 -9.82 -23.76 -44.40
C ALA A 147 -8.51 -24.01 -45.19
N GLN A 148 -7.43 -24.34 -44.47
CA GLN A 148 -6.92 -25.71 -44.33
C GLN A 148 -5.61 -25.76 -43.50
N ALA A 149 -5.58 -26.67 -42.52
CA ALA A 149 -4.36 -27.31 -42.04
C ALA A 149 -4.00 -28.45 -43.04
N PRO A 150 -2.71 -28.85 -43.12
CA PRO A 150 -2.37 -30.12 -42.47
C PRO A 150 -0.95 -30.20 -41.86
N GLU A 151 -0.83 -31.02 -40.81
CA GLU A 151 0.33 -31.80 -40.34
C GLU A 151 0.76 -32.88 -41.38
N PRO A 152 1.75 -33.80 -41.15
CA PRO A 152 3.00 -33.80 -40.36
C PRO A 152 4.23 -34.42 -41.14
N ALA A 153 5.44 -34.38 -40.51
CA ALA A 153 6.59 -35.35 -40.52
C ALA A 153 7.16 -35.95 -41.85
N PRO A 154 8.49 -36.25 -42.01
CA PRO A 154 9.29 -37.08 -41.09
C PRO A 154 10.82 -36.77 -41.01
N ALA A 155 11.55 -37.66 -40.33
CA ALA A 155 12.91 -37.58 -39.80
C ALA A 155 14.05 -38.14 -40.70
N ALA A 156 15.28 -37.91 -40.22
CA ALA A 156 16.58 -38.60 -40.46
C ALA A 156 17.40 -38.15 -41.71
N VAL A 157 18.75 -38.11 -41.78
CA VAL A 157 19.89 -38.71 -41.05
C VAL A 157 21.16 -37.82 -41.25
N GLU A 158 22.13 -37.94 -40.33
CA GLU A 158 23.61 -37.70 -40.38
C GLU A 158 24.30 -36.89 -41.50
N ALA A 159 25.18 -35.96 -41.11
CA ALA A 159 26.62 -35.99 -41.42
C ALA A 159 27.41 -34.96 -40.58
N THR A 160 28.51 -35.40 -39.96
CA THR A 160 29.63 -34.61 -39.41
C THR A 160 30.42 -33.96 -40.57
N PRO A 161 31.23 -32.86 -40.37
CA PRO A 161 32.50 -32.97 -39.64
C PRO A 161 33.09 -31.70 -38.97
N ALA A 162 34.15 -31.97 -38.19
CA ALA A 162 35.38 -31.20 -37.97
C ALA A 162 35.40 -29.95 -37.07
N LYS A 163 35.90 -30.24 -35.86
CA LYS A 163 36.65 -29.46 -34.88
C LYS A 163 37.75 -28.55 -35.48
N VAL A 164 37.80 -27.28 -35.05
CA VAL A 164 39.01 -26.43 -35.08
C VAL A 164 39.25 -25.90 -33.68
N GLU A 165 40.45 -26.17 -33.19
CA GLU A 165 40.97 -25.93 -31.85
C GLU A 165 41.91 -24.71 -31.92
N VAL A 166 41.67 -23.68 -31.10
CA VAL A 166 42.54 -22.49 -31.00
C VAL A 166 43.15 -22.49 -29.58
N PRO A 167 44.49 -22.46 -29.44
CA PRO A 167 45.18 -22.61 -28.16
C PRO A 167 45.23 -21.30 -27.34
N PRO A 168 45.27 -21.37 -25.99
CA PRO A 168 45.44 -20.21 -25.12
C PRO A 168 46.90 -19.76 -24.97
N ALA A 169 47.08 -18.44 -24.86
CA ALA A 169 48.36 -17.75 -24.65
C ALA A 169 48.89 -17.91 -23.20
N PRO A 170 50.23 -17.87 -22.99
CA PRO A 170 50.85 -18.22 -21.71
C PRO A 170 50.95 -17.06 -20.70
N ALA A 171 50.94 -17.44 -19.42
CA ALA A 171 51.17 -16.58 -18.25
C ALA A 171 52.67 -16.30 -18.01
N PRO A 172 53.04 -15.13 -17.41
CA PRO A 172 54.42 -14.81 -17.09
C PRO A 172 54.93 -15.49 -15.81
N ALA A 173 56.21 -15.88 -15.84
CA ALA A 173 56.97 -16.57 -14.81
C ALA A 173 57.54 -15.63 -13.70
N PRO A 174 57.82 -16.15 -12.49
CA PRO A 174 58.38 -15.40 -11.36
C PRO A 174 59.92 -15.49 -11.28
N ALA A 175 60.57 -14.54 -10.62
CA ALA A 175 61.99 -14.56 -10.24
C ALA A 175 62.18 -13.80 -8.89
N PRO A 176 63.30 -13.96 -8.16
CA PRO A 176 63.42 -14.90 -7.04
C PRO A 176 63.79 -14.26 -5.68
N ALA A 177 63.71 -15.08 -4.63
CA ALA A 177 64.07 -14.79 -3.25
C ALA A 177 65.60 -14.68 -3.03
N VAL A 178 66.00 -13.83 -2.08
CA VAL A 178 67.32 -13.82 -1.44
C VAL A 178 67.10 -13.79 0.08
N ALA A 179 67.84 -14.63 0.81
CA ALA A 179 67.83 -14.73 2.27
C ALA A 179 69.22 -14.36 2.83
N ALA A 180 69.27 -13.61 3.95
CA ALA A 180 70.09 -13.85 5.16
C ALA A 180 70.26 -12.57 6.04
N GLU A 181 69.84 -12.69 7.30
CA GLU A 181 70.20 -12.08 8.63
C GLU A 181 71.44 -11.15 8.84
N PRO A 182 71.69 -10.56 10.05
CA PRO A 182 70.81 -10.00 11.11
C PRO A 182 71.30 -8.62 11.68
N THR A 183 70.62 -8.16 12.74
CA THR A 183 70.65 -6.93 13.58
C THR A 183 72.01 -6.32 14.01
N PRO A 184 72.06 -5.03 14.42
CA PRO A 184 71.94 -4.73 15.86
C PRO A 184 71.11 -3.48 16.23
N ALA A 185 70.70 -3.46 17.50
CA ALA A 185 69.88 -2.48 18.18
C ALA A 185 70.57 -1.12 18.41
N THR A 186 69.80 -0.03 18.32
CA THR A 186 70.11 1.24 19.00
C THR A 186 68.84 1.86 19.57
N THR A 187 68.93 2.21 20.85
CA THR A 187 67.92 2.80 21.72
C THR A 187 67.78 4.32 21.54
N ALA A 188 66.59 4.83 21.88
CA ALA A 188 66.28 6.19 22.37
C ALA A 188 66.20 7.36 21.37
N GLN A 189 64.99 7.92 21.19
CA GLN A 189 64.51 9.09 21.96
C GLN A 189 63.10 9.51 21.49
N ALA A 190 62.23 9.78 22.47
CA ALA A 190 60.92 10.40 22.28
C ALA A 190 61.06 11.92 22.12
N PRO A 191 60.16 12.56 21.34
CA PRO A 191 59.78 13.95 21.60
C PRO A 191 58.28 14.09 21.87
N VAL A 192 58.01 14.42 23.13
CA VAL A 192 57.08 15.42 23.67
C VAL A 192 55.74 15.67 22.93
N GLU A 193 54.70 15.31 23.67
CA GLU A 193 53.29 15.62 23.60
C GLU A 193 53.00 17.14 23.45
N ALA A 194 52.23 17.50 22.42
CA ALA A 194 51.51 18.77 22.35
C ALA A 194 50.03 18.49 22.69
N PRO A 195 49.38 19.32 23.53
CA PRO A 195 48.05 19.02 24.05
C PRO A 195 47.01 19.00 22.94
N ALA A 196 46.39 17.84 22.73
CA ALA A 196 45.23 17.71 21.87
C ALA A 196 44.07 18.51 22.47
N ALA A 197 43.54 19.44 21.67
CA ALA A 197 42.26 20.08 21.94
C ALA A 197 41.20 19.01 22.24
N PRO A 198 40.26 19.26 23.17
CA PRO A 198 39.21 18.30 23.49
C PRO A 198 38.45 17.93 22.22
N ALA A 199 38.54 16.66 21.83
CA ALA A 199 37.71 16.10 20.78
C ALA A 199 36.25 16.37 21.15
N SER A 200 35.55 17.07 20.26
CA SER A 200 34.09 17.17 20.33
C SER A 200 33.51 15.75 20.42
N PRO A 201 32.51 15.49 21.28
CA PRO A 201 31.94 14.16 21.42
C PRO A 201 31.30 13.75 20.10
N VAL A 202 31.79 12.64 19.53
CA VAL A 202 31.17 11.96 18.39
C VAL A 202 29.73 11.61 18.82
N PRO A 203 28.69 11.99 18.05
CA PRO A 203 27.32 11.58 18.38
C PRO A 203 27.25 10.05 18.35
N SER A 204 26.61 9.47 19.37
CA SER A 204 26.42 8.02 19.55
C SER A 204 26.02 7.35 18.23
N GLY A 205 26.96 6.61 17.65
CA GLY A 205 26.91 6.07 16.29
C GLY A 205 25.97 4.87 16.17
N ALA A 206 25.48 4.64 14.94
CA ALA A 206 24.68 3.48 14.59
C ALA A 206 25.34 2.18 15.08
N VAL A 207 24.54 1.27 15.64
CA VAL A 207 25.02 0.05 16.30
C VAL A 207 24.71 -1.14 15.41
N ALA A 208 25.73 -1.94 15.09
CA ALA A 208 25.56 -3.21 14.39
C ALA A 208 24.76 -4.20 15.26
N ALA A 209 23.86 -4.96 14.65
CA ALA A 209 23.16 -6.01 15.38
C ALA A 209 24.09 -7.20 15.67
N ALA A 210 24.13 -7.65 16.91
CA ALA A 210 24.77 -8.92 17.26
C ALA A 210 23.82 -10.08 16.90
N PRO A 211 24.28 -11.13 16.20
CA PRO A 211 23.44 -12.28 15.92
C PRO A 211 23.09 -13.01 17.22
N THR A 212 21.85 -13.49 17.33
CA THR A 212 21.47 -14.44 18.38
C THR A 212 22.14 -15.78 18.12
N SER A 213 22.35 -16.60 19.16
CA SER A 213 23.00 -17.92 19.02
C SER A 213 22.25 -18.87 18.07
N ASP A 214 20.96 -18.63 17.81
CA ASP A 214 20.12 -19.38 16.89
C ASP A 214 19.84 -18.64 15.55
N TYR A 215 20.41 -17.45 15.36
CA TYR A 215 20.20 -16.59 14.19
C TYR A 215 18.71 -16.34 13.83
N GLY A 216 17.82 -16.38 14.81
CA GLY A 216 16.37 -16.18 14.60
C GLY A 216 15.59 -17.43 14.23
N ARG A 217 16.17 -18.63 14.43
CA ARG A 217 15.47 -19.91 14.20
C ARG A 217 14.17 -20.03 15.00
N ALA A 218 14.11 -19.49 16.22
CA ALA A 218 12.88 -19.45 17.00
C ALA A 218 11.72 -18.73 16.27
N VAL A 219 12.01 -17.61 15.60
CA VAL A 219 11.03 -16.86 14.80
C VAL A 219 10.52 -17.71 13.63
N VAL A 220 11.42 -18.45 12.99
CA VAL A 220 11.10 -19.33 11.86
C VAL A 220 10.19 -20.49 12.30
N LEU A 221 10.50 -21.11 13.44
CA LEU A 221 9.75 -22.28 13.94
C LEU A 221 8.37 -21.93 14.52
N GLN A 222 8.14 -20.68 14.93
CA GLN A 222 6.82 -20.20 15.37
C GLN A 222 5.85 -19.95 14.20
N ASN A 223 6.33 -19.96 12.96
CA ASN A 223 5.51 -19.64 11.80
C ASN A 223 4.61 -20.80 11.39
N GLN A 224 3.28 -20.58 11.38
CA GLN A 224 2.27 -21.60 11.08
C GLN A 224 2.33 -22.17 9.65
N LYS A 225 3.02 -21.51 8.71
CA LYS A 225 3.22 -21.99 7.33
C LYS A 225 4.46 -22.86 7.17
N LEU A 226 5.25 -23.00 8.24
CA LEU A 226 6.48 -23.79 8.25
C LEU A 226 6.36 -24.95 9.22
N MET A 227 7.04 -26.04 8.90
CA MET A 227 7.14 -27.22 9.75
C MET A 227 8.56 -27.73 9.79
N GLN A 228 8.92 -28.32 10.93
CA GLN A 228 10.18 -29.03 11.08
C GLN A 228 10.02 -30.47 10.58
N VAL A 229 11.00 -30.92 9.80
CA VAL A 229 11.07 -32.30 9.28
C VAL A 229 12.43 -32.86 9.61
N THR A 230 12.50 -34.15 9.96
CA THR A 230 13.76 -34.84 10.22
C THR A 230 14.04 -35.81 9.07
N ASP A 231 15.23 -35.71 8.49
CA ASP A 231 15.67 -36.64 7.44
C ASP A 231 16.13 -37.99 8.01
N GLY A 232 16.40 -38.95 7.13
CA GLY A 232 16.86 -40.29 7.52
C GLY A 232 18.23 -40.34 8.22
N THR A 233 18.99 -39.24 8.22
CA THR A 233 20.26 -39.10 8.96
C THR A 233 20.10 -38.42 10.31
N GLY A 234 18.86 -38.03 10.68
CA GLY A 234 18.55 -37.34 11.91
C GLY A 234 18.67 -35.81 11.83
N CYS A 235 18.93 -35.24 10.65
CA CYS A 235 19.07 -33.80 10.48
C CYS A 235 17.71 -33.10 10.30
N LYS A 236 17.54 -31.95 10.96
CA LYS A 236 16.29 -31.18 10.89
C LYS A 236 16.32 -30.15 9.77
N TRP A 237 15.20 -30.06 9.06
CA TRP A 237 14.95 -29.13 7.97
C TRP A 237 13.65 -28.40 8.23
N VAL A 238 13.53 -27.16 7.73
CA VAL A 238 12.29 -26.39 7.79
C VAL A 238 11.71 -26.25 6.39
N LEU A 239 10.51 -26.78 6.21
CA LEU A 239 9.77 -26.78 4.94
C LEU A 239 8.37 -26.17 5.11
N SER A 240 7.67 -25.91 4.01
CA SER A 240 6.30 -25.44 4.08
C SER A 240 5.35 -26.53 4.57
N THR A 241 4.33 -26.19 5.37
CA THR A 241 3.30 -27.14 5.80
C THR A 241 2.51 -27.76 4.65
N SER A 242 2.44 -27.10 3.49
CA SER A 242 1.81 -27.66 2.28
C SER A 242 2.62 -28.79 1.63
N THR A 243 3.86 -29.02 2.10
CA THR A 243 4.80 -29.99 1.52
C THR A 243 4.43 -31.43 1.86
N ILE A 244 3.81 -31.67 3.03
CA ILE A 244 3.65 -32.99 3.65
C ILE A 244 2.18 -33.16 4.07
N GLY A 245 1.60 -34.33 3.81
CA GLY A 245 0.32 -34.76 4.38
C GLY A 245 0.52 -35.63 5.63
N ASP A 246 -0.52 -35.82 6.44
CA ASP A 246 -0.43 -36.61 7.68
C ASP A 246 0.13 -38.02 7.41
N GLY A 247 1.26 -38.35 8.04
CA GLY A 247 1.92 -39.67 7.95
C GLY A 247 2.95 -39.84 6.82
N ASP A 248 3.19 -38.82 6.00
CA ASP A 248 4.24 -38.87 4.97
C ASP A 248 5.66 -38.88 5.57
N THR A 249 6.55 -39.68 4.98
CA THR A 249 7.99 -39.65 5.26
C THR A 249 8.73 -38.94 4.14
N LEU A 250 9.74 -38.11 4.47
CA LEU A 250 10.55 -37.42 3.49
C LEU A 250 11.93 -38.07 3.32
N SER A 251 12.36 -38.22 2.07
CA SER A 251 13.75 -38.49 1.72
C SER A 251 14.42 -37.20 1.28
N PHE A 252 15.57 -36.87 1.88
CA PHE A 252 16.41 -35.74 1.49
C PHE A 252 17.70 -36.23 0.83
N GLY A 253 18.13 -35.52 -0.21
CA GLY A 253 19.42 -35.72 -0.86
C GLY A 253 20.14 -34.38 -1.02
N THR A 254 21.35 -34.28 -0.48
CA THR A 254 22.18 -33.07 -0.53
C THR A 254 23.46 -33.33 -1.33
N THR A 255 23.94 -32.30 -2.03
CA THR A 255 25.22 -32.31 -2.75
C THR A 255 25.96 -31.01 -2.44
N PRO A 256 27.16 -31.05 -1.83
CA PRO A 256 27.80 -32.23 -1.23
C PRO A 256 26.96 -32.81 -0.09
N ALA A 257 27.13 -34.10 0.20
CA ALA A 257 26.58 -34.69 1.41
C ALA A 257 27.32 -34.08 2.60
N MET A 258 26.62 -33.27 3.41
CA MET A 258 27.18 -32.67 4.62
C MET A 258 26.60 -33.35 5.87
N PRO A 259 27.44 -33.68 6.86
CA PRO A 259 26.95 -34.21 8.13
C PRO A 259 26.10 -33.16 8.84
N CYS A 260 25.11 -33.60 9.62
CA CYS A 260 24.27 -32.67 10.37
C CYS A 260 25.12 -31.90 11.40
N PRO A 261 25.11 -30.57 11.37
CA PRO A 261 25.88 -29.76 12.30
C PRO A 261 25.40 -29.90 13.75
N VAL A 262 26.20 -29.39 14.69
CA VAL A 262 25.92 -29.45 16.14
C VAL A 262 24.60 -28.77 16.50
N SER A 263 24.15 -27.82 15.68
CA SER A 263 22.85 -27.17 15.78
C SER A 263 21.67 -28.14 15.61
N GLY A 264 21.89 -29.32 15.01
CA GLY A 264 20.88 -30.32 14.68
C GLY A 264 20.02 -29.95 13.47
N PHE A 265 20.33 -28.84 12.79
CA PHE A 265 19.63 -28.37 11.60
C PHE A 265 20.59 -28.35 10.40
N GLY A 266 20.08 -28.63 9.21
CA GLY A 266 20.86 -28.45 7.99
C GLY A 266 21.27 -26.99 7.83
N GLU A 267 22.56 -26.73 7.60
CA GLU A 267 23.12 -25.40 7.38
C GLU A 267 24.32 -25.46 6.43
N GLY A 268 24.58 -24.36 5.73
CA GLY A 268 25.72 -24.22 4.80
C GLY A 268 25.34 -24.20 3.32
N SER A 269 26.34 -24.25 2.45
CA SER A 269 26.18 -24.07 1.01
C SER A 269 26.10 -25.42 0.28
N PHE A 270 25.09 -25.57 -0.58
CA PHE A 270 24.82 -26.79 -1.33
C PHE A 270 24.73 -26.50 -2.84
N GLU A 271 25.30 -27.37 -3.66
CA GLU A 271 25.09 -27.37 -5.10
C GLU A 271 23.70 -27.84 -5.46
N LYS A 272 23.17 -28.81 -4.70
CA LYS A 272 21.83 -29.35 -4.91
C LYS A 272 21.23 -29.84 -3.59
N ILE A 273 19.99 -29.47 -3.34
CA ILE A 273 19.13 -30.08 -2.33
C ILE A 273 17.92 -30.67 -3.06
N THR A 274 17.60 -31.91 -2.76
CA THR A 274 16.41 -32.60 -3.25
C THR A 274 15.63 -33.11 -2.07
N TRP A 275 14.31 -32.99 -2.13
CA TRP A 275 13.43 -33.66 -1.19
C TRP A 275 12.29 -34.32 -1.94
N LYS A 276 11.83 -35.46 -1.44
CA LYS A 276 10.71 -36.21 -2.00
C LYS A 276 9.91 -36.85 -0.88
N ALA A 277 8.59 -36.78 -0.95
CA ALA A 277 7.72 -37.56 -0.08
C ALA A 277 7.67 -39.00 -0.59
N VAL A 278 8.16 -39.94 0.22
CA VAL A 278 8.32 -41.35 -0.13
C VAL A 278 6.96 -41.94 -0.50
N GLY A 279 6.91 -42.72 -1.57
CA GLY A 279 5.66 -43.31 -2.07
C GLY A 279 4.76 -42.33 -2.86
N THR A 280 5.18 -41.09 -3.08
CA THR A 280 4.42 -40.09 -3.86
C THR A 280 5.24 -39.46 -4.98
N TYR A 281 4.57 -38.75 -5.89
CA TYR A 281 5.22 -37.89 -6.90
C TYR A 281 5.60 -36.51 -6.37
N ARG A 282 5.28 -36.18 -5.11
CA ARG A 282 5.58 -34.87 -4.52
C ARG A 282 7.05 -34.78 -4.13
N GLY A 283 7.71 -33.73 -4.61
CA GLY A 283 9.11 -33.46 -4.35
C GLY A 283 9.54 -32.17 -5.05
N ASP A 284 10.68 -31.63 -4.65
CA ASP A 284 11.30 -30.50 -5.34
C ASP A 284 12.82 -30.67 -5.35
N ASN A 285 13.47 -29.95 -6.26
CA ASN A 285 14.91 -29.82 -6.31
C ASN A 285 15.32 -28.36 -6.37
N TRP A 286 16.31 -28.00 -5.56
CA TRP A 286 16.83 -26.66 -5.48
C TRP A 286 18.33 -26.69 -5.72
N ASN A 287 18.76 -25.96 -6.75
CA ASN A 287 20.16 -25.92 -7.15
C ASN A 287 20.81 -24.63 -6.64
N ARG A 288 22.10 -24.70 -6.29
CA ARG A 288 22.93 -23.58 -5.82
C ARG A 288 22.21 -22.81 -4.71
N VAL A 289 22.05 -23.45 -3.56
CA VAL A 289 21.37 -22.87 -2.40
C VAL A 289 22.31 -22.74 -1.22
N TYR A 290 21.98 -21.80 -0.34
CA TYR A 290 22.61 -21.60 0.95
C TYR A 290 21.52 -21.74 2.02
N VAL A 291 21.75 -22.64 2.98
CA VAL A 291 20.85 -22.85 4.11
C VAL A 291 21.40 -22.06 5.28
N HIS A 292 20.68 -21.01 5.64
CA HIS A 292 21.06 -20.10 6.72
C HIS A 292 20.89 -20.79 8.08
N PRO A 293 21.67 -20.45 9.13
CA PRO A 293 21.52 -21.04 10.46
C PRO A 293 20.12 -20.91 11.08
N SER A 294 19.28 -19.98 10.60
CA SER A 294 17.85 -19.91 10.95
C SER A 294 16.98 -21.02 10.34
N ALA A 295 17.58 -21.94 9.56
CA ALA A 295 16.95 -22.97 8.73
C ALA A 295 16.17 -22.44 7.50
N LEU A 296 16.19 -21.13 7.23
CA LEU A 296 15.68 -20.60 5.96
C LEU A 296 16.67 -20.86 4.82
N ILE A 297 16.14 -21.09 3.62
CA ILE A 297 16.92 -21.46 2.43
C ILE A 297 16.92 -20.27 1.47
N PHE A 298 18.11 -19.88 1.03
CA PHE A 298 18.37 -18.80 0.09
C PHE A 298 19.07 -19.35 -1.15
N THR A 299 18.96 -18.66 -2.29
CA THR A 299 19.83 -18.91 -3.44
C THR A 299 21.27 -18.51 -3.09
N LYS A 300 22.26 -19.23 -3.62
CA LYS A 300 23.68 -19.09 -3.22
C LYS A 300 24.26 -17.70 -3.52
N ASN A 301 23.73 -16.98 -4.50
CA ASN A 301 24.12 -15.58 -4.75
C ASN A 301 23.80 -14.63 -3.58
N LEU A 302 22.87 -15.00 -2.70
CA LEU A 302 22.50 -14.21 -1.53
C LEU A 302 23.29 -14.59 -0.27
N GLU A 303 24.16 -15.61 -0.31
CA GLU A 303 24.92 -16.09 0.86
C GLU A 303 25.66 -14.95 1.57
N ALA A 304 26.40 -14.13 0.82
CA ALA A 304 27.17 -13.02 1.36
C ALA A 304 26.31 -11.89 1.97
N ALA A 305 25.02 -11.82 1.61
CA ALA A 305 24.09 -10.85 2.18
C ALA A 305 23.54 -11.30 3.55
N VAL A 306 23.34 -12.62 3.72
CA VAL A 306 22.61 -13.19 4.86
C VAL A 306 23.48 -13.84 5.94
N LYS A 307 24.67 -14.35 5.60
CA LYS A 307 25.48 -15.28 6.43
C LYS A 307 25.71 -14.87 7.89
N ASP A 308 25.77 -13.57 8.18
CA ASP A 308 26.07 -13.03 9.51
C ASP A 308 24.90 -12.25 10.14
N LYS A 309 23.68 -12.41 9.64
CA LYS A 309 22.51 -11.62 10.08
C LYS A 309 21.40 -12.51 10.62
N ALA A 310 20.89 -12.18 11.80
CA ALA A 310 19.77 -12.92 12.38
C ALA A 310 18.44 -12.54 11.71
N VAL A 311 17.57 -13.54 11.51
CA VAL A 311 16.18 -13.33 11.09
C VAL A 311 15.42 -12.70 12.25
N ALA A 312 15.00 -11.46 12.08
CA ALA A 312 14.26 -10.72 13.10
C ALA A 312 12.74 -10.85 12.92
N TYR A 313 12.29 -11.03 11.67
CA TYR A 313 10.87 -11.13 11.36
C TYR A 313 10.63 -11.97 10.10
N LEU A 314 9.51 -12.67 10.09
CA LEU A 314 9.02 -13.48 8.99
C LEU A 314 7.53 -13.20 8.84
N THR A 315 7.07 -12.92 7.63
CA THR A 315 5.65 -12.65 7.38
C THR A 315 4.78 -13.85 7.74
N PRO A 316 3.47 -13.65 8.03
CA PRO A 316 2.55 -14.77 8.28
C PRO A 316 2.47 -15.80 7.13
N GLN A 317 2.77 -15.39 5.89
CA GLN A 317 2.83 -16.29 4.73
C GLN A 317 4.20 -16.94 4.53
N ALA A 318 5.17 -16.63 5.38
CA ALA A 318 6.57 -17.03 5.30
C ALA A 318 7.23 -16.71 3.95
N ASP A 319 6.72 -15.74 3.21
CA ASP A 319 7.14 -15.36 1.87
C ASP A 319 8.10 -14.17 1.85
N GLN A 320 8.22 -13.44 2.97
CA GLN A 320 9.20 -12.38 3.15
C GLN A 320 9.87 -12.48 4.53
N ALA A 321 11.20 -12.38 4.54
CA ALA A 321 12.02 -12.46 5.75
C ALA A 321 12.85 -11.19 5.90
N ALA A 322 12.82 -10.57 7.07
CA ALA A 322 13.62 -9.40 7.41
C ALA A 322 14.75 -9.79 8.37
N LEU A 323 15.99 -9.53 7.93
CA LEU A 323 17.20 -9.77 8.70
C LEU A 323 17.71 -8.43 9.24
N LEU A 324 17.98 -8.36 10.54
CA LEU A 324 18.41 -7.11 11.17
C LEU A 324 19.85 -6.77 10.75
N VAL A 325 20.06 -5.56 10.26
CA VAL A 325 21.37 -5.02 9.87
C VAL A 325 21.97 -4.24 11.04
N GLY A 326 21.15 -3.40 11.69
CA GLY A 326 21.55 -2.63 12.86
C GLY A 326 20.51 -1.60 13.26
N GLU A 327 20.88 -0.74 14.19
CA GLU A 327 20.01 0.26 14.78
C GLU A 327 20.64 1.66 14.75
N ILE A 328 19.80 2.69 14.64
CA ILE A 328 20.16 4.10 14.75
C ILE A 328 19.39 4.65 15.97
N PRO A 329 19.98 4.58 17.18
CA PRO A 329 19.26 4.89 18.42
C PRO A 329 18.74 6.33 18.48
N SER A 330 19.50 7.29 17.93
CA SER A 330 19.13 8.71 17.85
C SER A 330 17.78 8.94 17.14
N ARG A 331 17.41 8.05 16.22
CA ARG A 331 16.16 8.12 15.43
C ARG A 331 15.15 7.04 15.80
N LYS A 332 15.41 6.28 16.87
CA LYS A 332 14.62 5.09 17.28
C LYS A 332 14.36 4.15 16.09
N MET A 333 15.37 3.99 15.23
CA MET A 333 15.20 3.37 13.92
C MET A 333 15.97 2.05 13.86
N LYS A 334 15.33 1.00 13.38
CA LYS A 334 15.96 -0.30 13.11
C LYS A 334 16.02 -0.54 11.60
N VAL A 335 17.18 -0.92 11.09
CA VAL A 335 17.39 -1.15 9.65
C VAL A 335 17.50 -2.63 9.39
N TYR A 336 16.70 -3.10 8.43
CA TYR A 336 16.61 -4.50 8.02
C TYR A 336 16.93 -4.64 6.54
N LEU A 337 17.48 -5.80 6.19
CA LEU A 337 17.58 -6.28 4.83
C LEU A 337 16.49 -7.34 4.63
N THR A 338 15.58 -7.09 3.70
CA THR A 338 14.39 -7.91 3.51
C THR A 338 14.47 -8.68 2.20
N PHE A 339 14.08 -9.95 2.24
CA PHE A 339 14.12 -10.89 1.12
C PHE A 339 12.72 -11.41 0.84
N THR A 340 12.43 -11.70 -0.42
CA THR A 340 11.13 -12.24 -0.85
C THR A 340 11.27 -13.54 -1.62
N ARG A 341 10.21 -14.34 -1.60
CA ARG A 341 10.04 -15.56 -2.39
C ARG A 341 8.60 -15.71 -2.84
N SER A 342 8.37 -16.60 -3.80
CA SER A 342 7.01 -16.97 -4.19
C SER A 342 6.28 -17.67 -3.02
N SER A 343 5.06 -17.24 -2.75
CA SER A 343 4.12 -17.87 -1.81
C SER A 343 3.22 -18.93 -2.46
N TYR A 344 3.37 -19.17 -3.77
CA TYR A 344 2.54 -20.11 -4.50
C TYR A 344 3.10 -21.54 -4.44
N GLY A 345 2.31 -22.47 -3.92
CA GLY A 345 2.68 -23.90 -3.83
C GLY A 345 3.70 -24.17 -2.71
N VAL A 346 4.71 -25.00 -3.00
CA VAL A 346 5.82 -25.24 -2.07
C VAL A 346 6.67 -23.97 -2.00
N LEU A 347 6.92 -23.48 -0.79
CA LEU A 347 7.78 -22.32 -0.56
C LEU A 347 9.21 -22.62 -1.01
N ARG A 348 9.60 -22.02 -2.14
CA ARG A 348 10.95 -22.13 -2.72
C ARG A 348 11.99 -21.39 -1.88
N PRO A 349 13.30 -21.56 -2.16
CA PRO A 349 14.33 -20.70 -1.60
C PRO A 349 14.06 -19.21 -1.89
N PHE A 350 14.46 -18.35 -0.97
CA PHE A 350 14.53 -16.91 -1.20
C PHE A 350 15.52 -16.61 -2.31
N GLY A 351 15.09 -15.88 -3.34
CA GLY A 351 15.93 -15.64 -4.52
C GLY A 351 15.66 -14.34 -5.26
N SER A 352 14.70 -13.54 -4.81
CA SER A 352 14.47 -12.20 -5.34
C SER A 352 15.48 -11.19 -4.79
N ASP A 353 15.69 -10.10 -5.53
CA ASP A 353 16.55 -9.00 -5.09
C ASP A 353 16.05 -8.45 -3.75
N PRO A 354 16.94 -8.26 -2.76
CA PRO A 354 16.55 -7.75 -1.47
C PRO A 354 16.26 -6.24 -1.54
N TYR A 355 15.66 -5.73 -0.47
CA TYR A 355 15.44 -4.29 -0.27
C TYR A 355 15.70 -3.90 1.17
N TYR A 356 16.06 -2.63 1.39
CA TYR A 356 16.20 -2.06 2.72
C TYR A 356 14.86 -1.63 3.29
N LEU A 357 14.66 -1.95 4.56
CA LEU A 357 13.52 -1.54 5.34
C LEU A 357 14.01 -0.90 6.63
N ALA A 358 13.76 0.38 6.81
CA ALA A 358 13.98 1.08 8.07
C ALA A 358 12.66 1.21 8.83
N VAL A 359 12.62 0.79 10.09
CA VAL A 359 11.42 0.84 10.92
C VAL A 359 11.63 1.87 12.02
N THR A 360 10.75 2.87 12.09
CA THR A 360 10.77 3.88 13.16
C THR A 360 9.36 4.41 13.44
N PRO A 361 9.00 4.68 14.70
CA PRO A 361 7.74 5.35 15.04
C PRO A 361 7.76 6.85 14.72
N ASP A 362 8.93 7.45 14.54
CA ASP A 362 9.08 8.87 14.24
C ASP A 362 8.95 9.13 12.73
N GLU A 363 7.98 9.94 12.33
CA GLU A 363 7.78 10.35 10.93
C GLU A 363 8.04 11.84 10.68
N SER A 364 8.43 12.60 11.72
CA SER A 364 8.60 14.06 11.63
C SER A 364 9.66 14.47 10.62
N PHE A 365 10.74 13.69 10.53
CA PHE A 365 11.85 13.95 9.61
C PHE A 365 11.49 13.78 8.13
N ALA A 366 10.40 13.08 7.80
CA ALA A 366 10.08 12.72 6.43
C ALA A 366 9.54 13.89 5.59
N LEU A 367 8.99 14.91 6.24
CA LEU A 367 8.46 16.12 5.58
C LEU A 367 9.52 17.22 5.38
N ASP A 368 10.64 17.13 6.09
CA ASP A 368 11.79 18.03 5.94
C ASP A 368 12.86 17.35 5.07
N ALA A 369 13.12 17.92 3.89
CA ALA A 369 14.08 17.36 2.95
C ALA A 369 15.52 17.27 3.51
N ALA A 370 15.93 18.20 4.39
CA ALA A 370 17.25 18.17 5.01
C ALA A 370 17.34 17.04 6.03
N GLN A 371 16.35 16.93 6.93
CA GLN A 371 16.31 15.86 7.92
C GLN A 371 16.14 14.47 7.29
N TYR A 372 15.38 14.39 6.20
CA TYR A 372 15.23 13.17 5.41
C TYR A 372 16.55 12.72 4.78
N LYS A 373 17.31 13.66 4.22
CA LYS A 373 18.64 13.38 3.68
C LYS A 373 19.60 12.89 4.75
N GLU A 374 19.62 13.52 5.92
CA GLU A 374 20.47 13.09 7.05
C GLU A 374 20.12 11.66 7.50
N ALA A 375 18.83 11.37 7.68
CA ALA A 375 18.38 10.04 8.05
C ALA A 375 18.82 8.97 7.01
N ALA A 376 18.68 9.27 5.73
CA ALA A 376 19.10 8.36 4.66
C ALA A 376 20.62 8.13 4.64
N LEU A 377 21.42 9.16 4.91
CA LEU A 377 22.87 9.04 5.01
C LEU A 377 23.30 8.22 6.23
N GLU A 378 22.63 8.37 7.38
CA GLU A 378 22.88 7.55 8.56
C GLU A 378 22.55 6.07 8.31
N ILE A 379 21.42 5.79 7.66
CA ILE A 379 21.04 4.43 7.21
C ILE A 379 22.11 3.87 6.28
N PHE A 380 22.55 4.66 5.29
CA PHE A 380 23.53 4.21 4.32
C PHE A 380 24.91 3.95 4.93
N ASN A 381 25.35 4.80 5.86
CA ASN A 381 26.60 4.60 6.59
C ASN A 381 26.57 3.34 7.45
N LEU A 382 25.44 3.05 8.10
CA LEU A 382 25.24 1.79 8.81
C LEU A 382 25.35 0.60 7.85
N ILE A 383 24.65 0.64 6.71
CA ILE A 383 24.68 -0.40 5.68
C ILE A 383 26.12 -0.63 5.17
N LYS A 384 26.83 0.44 4.82
CA LYS A 384 28.20 0.35 4.31
C LYS A 384 29.15 -0.33 5.29
N THR A 385 28.93 -0.10 6.59
CA THR A 385 29.76 -0.65 7.67
C THR A 385 29.41 -2.11 7.99
N THR A 386 28.13 -2.46 7.99
CA THR A 386 27.62 -3.75 8.50
C THR A 386 27.24 -4.75 7.42
N SER A 387 27.03 -4.28 6.19
CA SER A 387 26.63 -5.10 5.04
C SER A 387 27.24 -4.53 3.74
N PRO A 388 28.58 -4.49 3.62
CA PRO A 388 29.25 -3.89 2.44
C PRO A 388 28.89 -4.60 1.13
N THR A 389 28.54 -5.88 1.20
CA THR A 389 28.15 -6.73 0.06
C THR A 389 26.78 -6.41 -0.53
N THR A 390 26.00 -5.51 0.10
CA THR A 390 24.64 -5.14 -0.33
C THR A 390 24.49 -3.65 -0.59
N THR A 391 25.61 -2.92 -0.73
CA THR A 391 25.60 -1.46 -0.96
C THR A 391 25.00 -1.03 -2.30
N ASP A 392 24.80 -1.98 -3.22
CA ASP A 392 24.14 -1.84 -4.52
C ASP A 392 22.63 -2.11 -4.49
N VAL A 393 22.06 -2.49 -3.33
CA VAL A 393 20.62 -2.71 -3.17
C VAL A 393 19.87 -1.39 -3.31
N ASN A 394 19.08 -1.28 -4.38
CA ASN A 394 18.55 0.00 -4.84
C ASN A 394 17.29 0.51 -4.13
N THR A 395 16.62 -0.30 -3.31
CA THR A 395 15.29 0.06 -2.77
C THR A 395 15.36 0.30 -1.28
N LEU A 396 14.83 1.45 -0.84
CA LEU A 396 14.68 1.81 0.57
C LEU A 396 13.23 2.17 0.89
N PHE A 397 12.66 1.45 1.84
CA PHE A 397 11.41 1.81 2.49
C PHE A 397 11.69 2.24 3.92
N ILE A 398 11.09 3.34 4.35
CA ILE A 398 10.99 3.69 5.77
C ILE A 398 9.55 3.48 6.17
N VAL A 399 9.30 2.74 7.26
CA VAL A 399 7.96 2.32 7.69
C VAL A 399 7.78 2.50 9.20
N LYS A 400 6.53 2.51 9.65
CA LYS A 400 6.18 2.61 11.07
C LYS A 400 6.43 1.31 11.84
N ASP A 401 6.19 0.17 11.19
CA ASP A 401 6.24 -1.14 11.82
C ASP A 401 6.58 -2.25 10.81
N LEU A 402 7.10 -3.39 11.28
CA LEU A 402 7.46 -4.56 10.47
C LEU A 402 6.25 -5.22 9.78
N SER A 403 5.02 -5.02 10.28
CA SER A 403 3.79 -5.43 9.60
C SER A 403 3.60 -4.78 8.22
N ALA A 404 4.31 -3.68 7.93
CA ALA A 404 4.35 -3.06 6.60
C ALA A 404 4.95 -3.97 5.51
N ILE A 405 5.64 -5.06 5.89
CA ILE A 405 6.18 -6.08 4.97
C ILE A 405 5.04 -6.93 4.34
N SER A 406 3.76 -6.73 4.73
CA SER A 406 2.62 -7.51 4.22
C SER A 406 2.41 -7.46 2.69
N ASN A 407 1.71 -8.49 2.19
CA ASN A 407 1.52 -8.82 0.78
C ASN A 407 1.29 -7.61 -0.12
N ASN A 408 2.14 -7.52 -1.15
CA ASN A 408 2.39 -6.35 -1.99
C ASN A 408 3.04 -5.18 -1.22
N ILE A 409 4.36 -5.13 -1.34
CA ILE A 409 5.19 -3.89 -1.28
C ILE A 409 4.57 -2.74 -2.11
N TRP A 410 3.59 -3.03 -2.96
CA TRP A 410 2.82 -2.13 -3.81
C TRP A 410 1.38 -1.82 -3.34
N GLY A 411 0.89 -2.39 -2.24
CA GLY A 411 -0.54 -2.44 -1.91
C GLY A 411 -1.01 -1.68 -0.68
N ASN A 412 -0.21 -1.58 0.39
CA ASN A 412 -0.60 -0.84 1.60
C ASN A 412 0.42 0.25 1.95
N ASP A 413 0.12 1.49 1.58
CA ASP A 413 0.98 2.66 1.81
C ASP A 413 0.74 3.32 3.18
N ALA A 414 -0.27 2.90 3.94
CA ALA A 414 -0.63 3.52 5.22
C ALA A 414 0.48 3.39 6.29
N LEU A 415 1.26 2.31 6.22
CA LEU A 415 2.37 2.05 7.15
C LEU A 415 3.73 2.54 6.62
N LYS A 416 3.79 3.03 5.38
CA LYS A 416 5.02 3.54 4.78
C LYS A 416 5.17 5.02 5.10
N ILE A 417 6.36 5.40 5.55
CA ILE A 417 6.77 6.77 5.85
C ILE A 417 7.43 7.41 4.63
N THR A 418 8.34 6.70 3.97
CA THR A 418 8.87 7.08 2.66
C THR A 418 9.16 5.87 1.79
N ARG A 419 9.15 6.10 0.48
CA ARG A 419 9.63 5.17 -0.53
C ARG A 419 10.69 5.88 -1.36
N ASN A 420 11.85 5.26 -1.51
CA ASN A 420 12.94 5.83 -2.27
C ASN A 420 13.90 4.75 -2.78
N ARG A 421 14.94 5.22 -3.46
CA ARG A 421 16.08 4.44 -3.87
C ARG A 421 17.35 4.95 -3.22
N ILE A 422 18.19 4.04 -2.75
CA ILE A 422 19.50 4.34 -2.16
C ILE A 422 20.51 3.30 -2.60
N GLY A 423 21.78 3.66 -2.77
CA GLY A 423 22.84 2.68 -3.06
C GLY A 423 24.05 3.29 -3.75
N ILE A 424 25.06 2.48 -4.07
CA ILE A 424 26.26 2.91 -4.81
C ILE A 424 26.16 2.46 -6.27
N ASN A 425 26.41 3.38 -7.20
CA ASN A 425 26.69 3.05 -8.59
C ASN A 425 28.09 3.57 -8.99
N ARG A 426 28.44 3.48 -10.28
CA ARG A 426 29.75 3.95 -10.80
C ARG A 426 30.03 5.44 -10.53
N GLN A 427 29.01 6.25 -10.26
CA GLN A 427 29.08 7.69 -9.99
C GLN A 427 29.06 8.01 -8.48
N GLY A 428 28.96 7.00 -7.60
CA GLY A 428 28.90 7.17 -6.15
C GLY A 428 27.54 6.82 -5.55
N LEU A 429 27.27 7.35 -4.35
CA LEU A 429 25.98 7.17 -3.68
C LEU A 429 24.88 7.90 -4.45
N PHE A 430 23.83 7.19 -4.84
CA PHE A 430 22.59 7.78 -5.36
C PHE A 430 21.51 7.73 -4.28
N PHE A 431 20.76 8.83 -4.16
CA PHE A 431 19.58 8.97 -3.29
C PHE A 431 18.77 10.21 -3.74
N ASP A 432 17.51 10.04 -4.14
CA ASP A 432 16.67 11.16 -4.57
C ASP A 432 15.84 11.71 -3.39
N VAL A 433 16.41 12.69 -2.68
CA VAL A 433 15.74 13.36 -1.55
C VAL A 433 14.36 13.90 -1.96
N ARG A 434 14.24 14.43 -3.19
CA ARG A 434 13.01 15.07 -3.69
C ARG A 434 11.93 14.03 -3.94
N GLU A 435 12.27 12.87 -4.50
CA GLU A 435 11.31 11.77 -4.70
C GLU A 435 10.69 11.33 -3.37
N GLY A 436 11.53 11.03 -2.36
CA GLY A 436 11.04 10.58 -1.06
C GLY A 436 10.27 11.65 -0.27
N ALA A 437 10.72 12.91 -0.29
CA ALA A 437 10.01 14.01 0.36
C ALA A 437 8.66 14.31 -0.32
N ASN A 438 8.61 14.31 -1.66
CA ASN A 438 7.36 14.46 -2.42
C ASN A 438 6.37 13.34 -2.09
N TRP A 439 6.85 12.11 -1.92
CA TRP A 439 6.02 10.99 -1.51
C TRP A 439 5.40 11.22 -0.13
N ALA A 440 6.21 11.66 0.85
CA ALA A 440 5.72 11.95 2.21
C ALA A 440 4.67 13.07 2.21
N VAL A 441 4.88 14.12 1.42
CA VAL A 441 3.92 15.22 1.23
C VAL A 441 2.63 14.72 0.58
N GLN A 442 2.70 13.92 -0.49
CA GLN A 442 1.52 13.37 -1.16
C GLN A 442 0.69 12.48 -0.23
N ARG A 443 1.36 11.64 0.58
CA ARG A 443 0.71 10.82 1.59
C ARG A 443 -0.03 11.68 2.61
N GLU A 444 0.60 12.74 3.12
CA GLU A 444 -0.04 13.62 4.10
C GLU A 444 -1.24 14.37 3.49
N GLN A 445 -1.11 14.85 2.25
CA GLN A 445 -2.23 15.42 1.50
C GLN A 445 -3.36 14.42 1.29
N GLN A 446 -3.07 13.14 1.05
CA GLN A 446 -4.08 12.10 0.94
C GLN A 446 -4.76 11.84 2.29
N ARG A 447 -3.99 11.73 3.38
CA ARG A 447 -4.52 11.54 4.74
C ARG A 447 -5.47 12.67 5.14
N VAL A 448 -5.07 13.92 4.87
CA VAL A 448 -5.92 15.11 5.12
C VAL A 448 -7.18 15.09 4.25
N ARG A 449 -7.06 14.72 2.97
CA ARG A 449 -8.23 14.58 2.07
C ARG A 449 -9.20 13.49 2.54
N GLU A 450 -8.70 12.32 2.91
CA GLU A 450 -9.52 11.21 3.41
C GLU A 450 -10.16 11.55 4.75
N ALA A 451 -9.42 12.16 5.68
CA ALA A 451 -9.98 12.63 6.94
C ALA A 451 -11.11 13.64 6.71
N ARG A 452 -10.91 14.57 5.76
CA ARG A 452 -11.93 15.54 5.37
C ARG A 452 -13.15 14.87 4.72
N GLN A 453 -12.95 13.89 3.84
CA GLN A 453 -14.04 13.12 3.24
C GLN A 453 -14.84 12.36 4.30
N ARG A 454 -14.19 11.75 5.30
CA ARG A 454 -14.87 11.10 6.42
C ARG A 454 -15.67 12.10 7.25
N GLN A 455 -15.10 13.27 7.57
CA GLN A 455 -15.83 14.32 8.27
C GLN A 455 -17.05 14.80 7.48
N GLN A 456 -16.92 14.97 6.17
CA GLN A 456 -18.03 15.33 5.29
C GLN A 456 -19.13 14.27 5.30
N GLU A 457 -18.76 12.99 5.19
CA GLU A 457 -19.72 11.89 5.18
C GLU A 457 -20.44 11.77 6.52
N LEU A 458 -19.72 11.88 7.64
CA LEU A 458 -20.33 11.93 8.98
C LEU A 458 -21.29 13.12 9.09
N ALA A 459 -20.89 14.32 8.69
CA ALA A 459 -21.77 15.48 8.71
C ALA A 459 -23.02 15.30 7.84
N ARG A 460 -22.91 14.63 6.69
CA ARG A 460 -24.04 14.30 5.81
C ARG A 460 -24.99 13.28 6.43
N VAL A 461 -24.45 12.25 7.07
CA VAL A 461 -25.23 11.26 7.83
C VAL A 461 -25.96 11.95 8.98
N HIS A 462 -25.25 12.71 9.81
CA HIS A 462 -25.83 13.40 10.97
C HIS A 462 -26.82 14.50 10.59
N SER A 463 -26.68 15.13 9.41
CA SER A 463 -27.71 16.06 8.88
C SER A 463 -29.02 15.32 8.58
N ARG A 464 -28.95 14.13 7.96
CA ARG A 464 -30.15 13.29 7.69
C ARG A 464 -30.77 12.76 8.99
N VAL A 465 -29.95 12.43 9.97
CA VAL A 465 -30.41 12.03 11.31
C VAL A 465 -31.21 13.16 11.96
N LEU A 466 -30.72 14.41 11.88
CA LEU A 466 -31.44 15.57 12.44
C LEU A 466 -32.75 15.85 11.71
N GLU A 467 -32.76 15.77 10.38
CA GLU A 467 -33.99 15.91 9.58
C GLU A 467 -35.00 14.83 9.95
N ARG A 468 -34.55 13.58 10.05
CA ARG A 468 -35.41 12.47 10.45
C ARG A 468 -35.93 12.61 11.88
N TYR A 469 -35.08 13.06 12.80
CA TYR A 469 -35.48 13.37 14.16
C TYR A 469 -36.60 14.43 14.20
N GLN A 470 -36.47 15.50 13.42
CA GLN A 470 -37.51 16.55 13.33
C GLN A 470 -38.83 15.99 12.79
N GLN A 471 -38.78 15.17 11.72
CA GLN A 471 -39.97 14.50 11.18
C GLN A 471 -40.64 13.59 12.22
N LEU A 472 -39.85 12.81 12.96
CA LEU A 472 -40.38 11.97 14.04
C LEU A 472 -41.03 12.84 15.10
N GLN A 473 -40.35 13.90 15.57
CA GLN A 473 -40.85 14.81 16.59
C GLN A 473 -42.17 15.50 16.20
N GLU A 474 -42.31 15.93 14.94
CA GLU A 474 -43.55 16.52 14.42
C GLU A 474 -44.69 15.50 14.38
N GLY A 475 -44.40 14.28 13.93
CA GLY A 475 -45.35 13.16 13.90
C GLY A 475 -45.79 12.67 15.28
N MET A 476 -44.99 12.92 16.34
CA MET A 476 -45.34 12.54 17.70
C MET A 476 -46.55 13.29 18.26
N SER A 477 -46.93 14.42 17.67
CA SER A 477 -48.08 15.22 18.14
C SER A 477 -49.40 14.44 18.13
N GLU A 478 -49.58 13.51 17.19
CA GLU A 478 -50.74 12.60 17.11
C GLU A 478 -50.75 11.55 18.23
N PHE A 479 -49.60 11.31 18.86
CA PHE A 479 -49.39 10.32 19.91
C PHE A 479 -49.28 10.94 21.30
N LYS A 480 -49.76 12.18 21.49
CA LYS A 480 -49.68 12.89 22.77
C LYS A 480 -50.20 12.04 23.94
N GLY A 481 -49.34 11.79 24.93
CA GLY A 481 -49.61 10.92 26.09
C GLY A 481 -49.38 9.42 25.86
N ARG A 482 -48.91 9.00 24.68
CA ARG A 482 -48.53 7.64 24.29
C ARG A 482 -47.25 7.63 23.45
N GLU A 483 -46.38 8.60 23.65
CA GLU A 483 -45.19 8.82 22.84
C GLU A 483 -44.24 7.61 22.90
N THR A 484 -44.01 7.08 24.11
CA THR A 484 -43.16 5.92 24.36
C THR A 484 -43.69 4.67 23.64
N GLU A 485 -45.01 4.50 23.58
CA GLU A 485 -45.65 3.39 22.86
C GLU A 485 -45.45 3.52 21.33
N ALA A 486 -45.57 4.73 20.80
CA ALA A 486 -45.38 4.98 19.38
C ALA A 486 -43.92 4.77 18.97
N LEU A 487 -42.95 5.25 19.76
CA LEU A 487 -41.54 5.01 19.51
C LEU A 487 -41.18 3.53 19.61
N ALA A 488 -41.76 2.80 20.57
CA ALA A 488 -41.60 1.35 20.67
C ALA A 488 -42.09 0.65 19.39
N GLN A 489 -43.27 1.03 18.88
CA GLN A 489 -43.79 0.48 17.63
C GLN A 489 -42.89 0.79 16.43
N MET A 490 -42.35 2.01 16.35
CA MET A 490 -41.39 2.40 15.30
C MET A 490 -40.08 1.60 15.41
N ALA A 491 -39.63 1.28 16.63
CA ALA A 491 -38.51 0.37 16.86
C ALA A 491 -38.82 -1.09 16.48
N GLY A 492 -40.08 -1.41 16.19
CA GLY A 492 -40.57 -2.77 15.89
C GLY A 492 -40.93 -3.58 17.14
N ILE A 493 -41.10 -2.92 18.28
CA ILE A 493 -41.49 -3.52 19.55
C ILE A 493 -42.99 -3.41 19.70
N LYS A 494 -43.65 -4.53 19.97
CA LYS A 494 -45.10 -4.57 20.19
C LYS A 494 -45.42 -4.03 21.58
N VAL A 495 -46.46 -3.21 21.66
CA VAL A 495 -46.95 -2.59 22.92
C VAL A 495 -48.43 -2.82 23.18
N ARG A 496 -49.18 -3.35 22.21
CA ARG A 496 -50.57 -3.84 22.36
C ARG A 496 -51.02 -4.65 21.14
N PHE A 497 -52.08 -5.41 21.31
CA PHE A 497 -52.86 -5.98 20.19
C PHE A 497 -53.96 -5.00 19.78
N GLY A 498 -54.35 -5.00 18.51
CA GLY A 498 -55.31 -4.04 17.96
C GLY A 498 -56.72 -4.17 18.54
N SER A 499 -57.08 -5.34 19.09
CA SER A 499 -58.35 -5.57 19.79
C SER A 499 -58.26 -6.81 20.70
N PRO A 500 -59.17 -6.95 21.68
CA PRO A 500 -59.32 -8.20 22.44
C PRO A 500 -59.62 -9.42 21.57
N LEU A 501 -60.30 -9.23 20.44
CA LEU A 501 -60.60 -10.32 19.50
C LEU A 501 -59.32 -10.81 18.80
N ALA A 502 -58.42 -9.91 18.42
CA ALA A 502 -57.12 -10.27 17.85
C ALA A 502 -56.24 -11.05 18.84
N LEU A 503 -56.48 -10.89 20.15
CA LEU A 503 -55.80 -11.65 21.20
C LEU A 503 -56.35 -13.09 21.32
N GLN A 504 -57.59 -13.34 20.90
CA GLN A 504 -58.19 -14.67 20.92
C GLN A 504 -57.99 -15.45 19.61
N ASP A 505 -57.51 -14.78 18.55
CA ASP A 505 -57.22 -15.43 17.28
C ASP A 505 -56.04 -16.43 17.43
N PRO A 506 -56.24 -17.74 17.19
CA PRO A 506 -55.17 -18.73 17.22
C PRO A 506 -53.99 -18.40 16.30
N SER A 507 -54.22 -17.66 15.20
CA SER A 507 -53.17 -17.26 14.26
C SER A 507 -52.15 -16.29 14.89
N SER A 508 -52.58 -15.51 15.89
CA SER A 508 -51.73 -14.54 16.58
C SER A 508 -50.63 -15.18 17.44
N SER A 509 -50.74 -16.49 17.70
CA SER A 509 -49.76 -17.29 18.42
C SER A 509 -48.65 -17.86 17.54
N ALA A 510 -48.78 -17.75 16.21
CA ALA A 510 -47.85 -18.36 15.26
C ALA A 510 -46.49 -17.63 15.15
N SER A 511 -46.36 -16.44 15.72
CA SER A 511 -45.15 -15.62 15.61
C SER A 511 -44.65 -15.16 16.97
N VAL A 512 -43.33 -15.25 17.13
CA VAL A 512 -42.58 -14.66 18.24
C VAL A 512 -42.08 -13.29 17.80
N MET A 513 -42.30 -12.27 18.63
CA MET A 513 -41.88 -10.90 18.32
C MET A 513 -41.49 -10.15 19.60
N PRO A 514 -40.61 -9.14 19.50
CA PRO A 514 -40.26 -8.34 20.67
C PRO A 514 -41.49 -7.57 21.15
N MET A 515 -41.78 -7.66 22.44
CA MET A 515 -42.88 -6.97 23.10
C MET A 515 -42.39 -6.33 24.39
N MET A 516 -42.93 -5.14 24.66
CA MET A 516 -42.73 -4.46 25.92
C MET A 516 -43.70 -5.01 26.97
N VAL A 517 -43.16 -5.42 28.11
CA VAL A 517 -43.90 -6.04 29.21
C VAL A 517 -43.45 -5.41 30.52
N HIS A 518 -44.39 -5.15 31.42
CA HIS A 518 -44.09 -4.73 32.78
C HIS A 518 -44.51 -5.82 33.76
N VAL A 519 -43.52 -6.39 34.44
CA VAL A 519 -43.70 -7.45 35.43
C VAL A 519 -43.86 -6.79 36.80
N THR A 520 -44.97 -7.10 37.47
CA THR A 520 -45.35 -6.52 38.78
C THR A 520 -45.28 -7.53 39.91
N GLY A 521 -45.00 -8.79 39.61
CA GLY A 521 -44.82 -9.84 40.61
C GLY A 521 -44.94 -11.24 40.01
N LYS A 522 -44.91 -12.27 40.87
CA LYS A 522 -45.04 -13.68 40.50
C LYS A 522 -46.19 -14.32 41.28
N LYS A 523 -47.03 -15.10 40.61
CA LYS A 523 -48.16 -15.84 41.20
C LYS A 523 -48.18 -17.27 40.66
N GLY A 524 -47.69 -18.22 41.48
CA GLY A 524 -47.53 -19.61 41.06
C GLY A 524 -46.55 -19.73 39.90
N ASP A 525 -46.99 -20.38 38.82
CA ASP A 525 -46.19 -20.63 37.60
C ASP A 525 -46.20 -19.46 36.61
N PHE A 526 -46.82 -18.33 36.96
CA PHE A 526 -46.98 -17.17 36.08
C PHE A 526 -46.43 -15.90 36.69
N TYR A 527 -45.87 -15.03 35.86
CA TYR A 527 -45.55 -13.64 36.20
C TYR A 527 -46.79 -12.77 35.97
N THR A 528 -47.10 -11.91 36.92
CA THR A 528 -48.20 -10.94 36.82
C THR A 528 -47.71 -9.73 36.07
N ILE A 529 -48.44 -9.33 35.04
CA ILE A 529 -48.12 -8.16 34.23
C ILE A 529 -49.30 -7.20 34.22
N ASP A 530 -49.00 -5.91 34.13
CA ASP A 530 -50.00 -4.84 33.96
C ASP A 530 -49.87 -4.11 32.61
N PHE A 531 -48.75 -4.29 31.91
CA PHE A 531 -48.51 -3.82 30.53
C PHE A 531 -48.06 -5.00 29.63
N PRO A 532 -48.56 -5.14 28.40
CA PRO A 532 -49.43 -4.22 27.63
C PRO A 532 -50.91 -4.21 28.07
N SER A 533 -51.29 -5.16 28.92
CA SER A 533 -52.58 -5.21 29.61
C SER A 533 -52.43 -6.09 30.85
N LYS A 534 -53.37 -5.98 31.80
CA LYS A 534 -53.40 -6.87 32.96
C LYS A 534 -53.52 -8.33 32.52
N GLY A 535 -52.55 -9.14 32.92
CA GLY A 535 -52.43 -10.50 32.40
C GLY A 535 -51.32 -11.32 33.02
N ARG A 536 -50.89 -12.33 32.27
CA ARG A 536 -49.88 -13.31 32.67
C ARG A 536 -48.75 -13.36 31.66
N LEU A 537 -47.52 -13.46 32.16
CA LEU A 537 -46.35 -13.83 31.38
C LEU A 537 -45.88 -15.21 31.83
N VAL A 538 -45.80 -16.14 30.89
CA VAL A 538 -45.26 -17.48 31.05
C VAL A 538 -43.82 -17.44 30.55
N ALA A 539 -42.86 -17.83 31.38
CA ALA A 539 -41.46 -17.90 31.00
C ALA A 539 -40.80 -19.10 31.69
N GLU A 540 -39.78 -19.68 31.07
CA GLU A 540 -38.93 -20.69 31.71
C GLU A 540 -37.88 -20.02 32.60
N GLU A 541 -37.43 -18.83 32.20
CA GLU A 541 -36.46 -18.02 32.92
C GLU A 541 -37.10 -17.18 34.02
N GLU A 542 -36.27 -16.76 34.99
CA GLU A 542 -36.73 -15.91 36.08
C GLU A 542 -36.77 -14.42 35.70
N TYR A 543 -37.93 -13.80 35.86
CA TYR A 543 -38.13 -12.35 35.72
C TYR A 543 -38.28 -11.71 37.12
N SER A 544 -37.53 -10.64 37.38
CA SER A 544 -37.78 -9.75 38.52
C SER A 544 -38.90 -8.75 38.19
N GLU A 545 -39.35 -8.00 39.18
CA GLU A 545 -40.24 -6.86 38.94
C GLU A 545 -39.51 -5.79 38.12
N GLY A 546 -40.19 -5.24 37.09
CA GLY A 546 -39.60 -4.24 36.21
C GLY A 546 -40.11 -4.28 34.78
N TRP A 547 -39.58 -3.37 33.96
CA TRP A 547 -39.88 -3.25 32.54
C TRP A 547 -38.95 -4.13 31.71
N TYR A 548 -39.48 -4.76 30.66
CA TYR A 548 -38.73 -5.65 29.77
C TYR A 548 -39.13 -5.43 28.32
N VAL A 549 -38.16 -5.55 27.41
CA VAL A 549 -38.41 -5.84 25.99
C VAL A 549 -37.97 -7.28 25.77
N THR A 550 -38.93 -8.18 25.60
CA THR A 550 -38.68 -9.63 25.48
C THR A 550 -39.42 -10.24 24.30
N GLN A 551 -38.90 -11.34 23.76
CA GLN A 551 -39.50 -12.04 22.64
C GLN A 551 -40.69 -12.85 23.14
N VAL A 552 -41.90 -12.54 22.69
CA VAL A 552 -43.12 -13.21 23.15
C VAL A 552 -43.96 -13.74 21.99
N ALA A 553 -44.66 -14.84 22.25
CA ALA A 553 -45.83 -15.25 21.47
C ALA A 553 -47.11 -15.00 22.28
N ASN A 554 -48.21 -14.69 21.59
CA ASN A 554 -49.52 -14.70 22.23
C ASN A 554 -49.90 -16.13 22.60
N ALA A 555 -50.22 -16.39 23.87
CA ALA A 555 -50.68 -17.69 24.33
C ALA A 555 -52.14 -17.66 24.82
N THR A 556 -52.76 -16.48 24.86
CA THR A 556 -54.15 -16.27 25.31
C THR A 556 -55.16 -17.29 24.75
N PRO A 557 -55.16 -17.67 23.45
CA PRO A 557 -56.14 -18.62 22.91
C PRO A 557 -56.07 -20.03 23.50
N TYR A 558 -54.94 -20.40 24.13
CA TYR A 558 -54.65 -21.76 24.59
C TYR A 558 -54.63 -21.91 26.11
N PHE A 559 -54.84 -20.83 26.85
CA PHE A 559 -54.84 -20.84 28.31
C PHE A 559 -56.27 -20.76 28.87
N PRO A 560 -56.54 -21.39 30.03
CA PRO A 560 -57.86 -21.44 30.63
C PRO A 560 -58.37 -20.06 31.04
N LEU A 561 -59.69 -19.88 30.94
CA LEU A 561 -60.41 -18.69 31.39
C LEU A 561 -60.35 -18.56 32.91
N GLU A 562 -60.27 -17.34 33.42
CA GLU A 562 -60.51 -17.01 34.84
C GLU A 562 -61.87 -16.33 34.96
N ASP A 563 -62.73 -16.85 35.84
CA ASP A 563 -64.09 -16.34 36.06
C ASP A 563 -64.89 -16.16 34.75
N GLY A 564 -64.71 -17.07 33.79
CA GLY A 564 -65.36 -17.04 32.49
C GLY A 564 -64.82 -15.98 31.52
N ARG A 565 -63.69 -15.34 31.84
CA ARG A 565 -63.05 -14.31 30.98
C ARG A 565 -61.65 -14.76 30.55
N ALA A 566 -61.32 -14.42 29.30
CA ALA A 566 -59.96 -14.64 28.80
C ALA A 566 -59.01 -13.63 29.45
N VAL A 567 -57.91 -14.14 29.99
CA VAL A 567 -56.85 -13.32 30.58
C VAL A 567 -55.70 -13.27 29.59
N ALA A 568 -55.24 -12.06 29.26
CA ALA A 568 -54.12 -11.87 28.35
C ALA A 568 -52.92 -12.68 28.84
N THR A 569 -52.48 -13.64 28.05
CA THR A 569 -51.39 -14.54 28.41
C THR A 569 -50.35 -14.51 27.30
N TYR A 570 -49.12 -14.19 27.66
CA TYR A 570 -47.98 -14.16 26.75
C TYR A 570 -46.97 -15.20 27.18
N ARG A 571 -46.35 -15.89 26.21
CA ARG A 571 -45.22 -16.78 26.48
C ARG A 571 -43.95 -16.09 26.03
N ALA A 572 -43.05 -15.80 26.97
CA ALA A 572 -41.71 -15.32 26.70
C ALA A 572 -40.83 -16.48 26.24
N TYR A 573 -39.94 -16.17 25.29
CA TYR A 573 -38.87 -17.02 24.83
C TYR A 573 -37.59 -16.22 24.99
N SER A 574 -36.71 -16.59 25.92
CA SER A 574 -35.47 -15.84 26.08
C SER A 574 -34.35 -16.39 25.19
N VAL A 575 -33.40 -15.52 24.87
CA VAL A 575 -32.09 -15.87 24.30
C VAL A 575 -31.03 -15.43 25.31
N GLY A 576 -31.03 -16.05 26.49
CA GLY A 576 -30.19 -15.68 27.64
C GLY A 576 -30.98 -15.28 28.88
N GLU A 577 -30.33 -14.71 29.90
CA GLU A 577 -31.03 -14.23 31.10
C GLU A 577 -31.86 -12.96 30.79
N PRO A 578 -33.11 -12.86 31.28
CA PRO A 578 -33.95 -11.68 31.10
C PRO A 578 -33.34 -10.43 31.74
N GLU A 579 -32.95 -9.45 30.92
CA GLU A 579 -32.44 -8.16 31.40
C GLU A 579 -33.58 -7.14 31.52
N ALA A 580 -33.79 -6.62 32.73
CA ALA A 580 -34.71 -5.51 32.97
C ALA A 580 -34.19 -4.24 32.29
N CYS A 581 -35.12 -3.46 31.74
CA CYS A 581 -34.84 -2.15 31.17
C CYS A 581 -34.34 -1.19 32.26
N LYS A 582 -33.43 -0.29 31.87
CA LYS A 582 -32.80 0.66 32.81
C LYS A 582 -33.72 1.82 33.18
N GLN A 583 -34.75 2.07 32.38
CA GLN A 583 -35.71 3.15 32.56
C GLN A 583 -37.14 2.64 32.44
N ASP A 584 -38.06 3.37 33.08
CA ASP A 584 -39.49 3.09 32.98
C ASP A 584 -39.95 3.06 31.52
N HIS A 585 -40.90 2.18 31.23
CA HIS A 585 -41.40 1.92 29.88
C HIS A 585 -40.30 1.53 28.87
N CYS A 586 -39.17 1.01 29.35
CA CYS A 586 -38.00 0.72 28.53
C CYS A 586 -37.54 1.90 27.68
N ALA A 587 -37.59 3.13 28.21
CA ALA A 587 -37.19 4.33 27.47
C ALA A 587 -35.75 4.26 26.92
N ASP A 588 -34.87 3.49 27.57
CA ASP A 588 -33.52 3.15 27.10
C ASP A 588 -33.50 2.26 25.83
N ARG A 589 -34.61 1.62 25.48
CA ARG A 589 -34.76 0.79 24.27
C ARG A 589 -35.73 1.36 23.25
N VAL A 590 -36.53 2.37 23.63
CA VAL A 590 -37.58 2.96 22.78
C VAL A 590 -37.45 4.48 22.64
N SER A 591 -36.24 5.03 22.79
CA SER A 591 -35.98 6.45 22.55
C SER A 591 -35.89 6.78 21.06
N PHE A 592 -35.94 8.07 20.71
CA PHE A 592 -35.61 8.54 19.36
C PHE A 592 -34.24 8.03 18.91
N GLY A 593 -33.24 8.02 19.82
CA GLY A 593 -31.92 7.48 19.55
C GLY A 593 -31.97 6.00 19.14
N ALA A 594 -32.76 5.18 19.82
CA ALA A 594 -32.93 3.77 19.47
C ALA A 594 -33.58 3.55 18.09
N VAL A 595 -34.60 4.35 17.75
CA VAL A 595 -35.24 4.31 16.42
C VAL A 595 -34.25 4.76 15.33
N LEU A 596 -33.54 5.86 15.56
CA LEU A 596 -32.57 6.41 14.63
C LEU A 596 -31.35 5.50 14.46
N ALA A 597 -30.89 4.83 15.51
CA ALA A 597 -29.80 3.85 15.43
C ALA A 597 -30.12 2.71 14.47
N LYS A 598 -31.39 2.27 14.43
CA LYS A 598 -31.87 1.24 13.50
C LYS A 598 -31.92 1.73 12.06
N GLU A 599 -32.37 2.97 11.83
CA GLU A 599 -32.43 3.58 10.50
C GLU A 599 -31.04 4.00 9.98
N PHE A 600 -30.11 4.33 10.88
CA PHE A 600 -28.77 4.81 10.59
C PHE A 600 -27.68 4.01 11.35
N PRO A 601 -27.48 2.72 11.02
CA PRO A 601 -26.59 1.82 11.77
C PRO A 601 -25.11 2.25 11.77
N ASN A 602 -24.70 3.07 10.80
CA ASN A 602 -23.30 3.54 10.66
C ASN A 602 -23.09 4.95 11.23
N ALA A 603 -24.09 5.52 11.93
CA ALA A 603 -24.03 6.87 12.47
C ALA A 603 -23.48 6.95 13.90
N ASP A 604 -23.09 5.82 14.49
CA ASP A 604 -22.63 5.74 15.89
C ASP A 604 -23.65 6.38 16.87
N ILE A 605 -24.93 6.05 16.64
CA ILE A 605 -26.08 6.51 17.43
C ILE A 605 -26.52 5.35 18.31
N ASP A 606 -26.85 5.68 19.56
CA ASP A 606 -27.45 4.75 20.50
C ASP A 606 -28.65 5.41 21.23
N PHE A 607 -29.13 4.77 22.29
CA PHE A 607 -30.25 5.27 23.07
C PHE A 607 -29.94 6.55 23.86
N SER A 608 -28.65 6.84 24.10
CA SER A 608 -28.18 8.04 24.80
C SER A 608 -28.00 9.25 23.87
N TRP A 609 -28.18 9.03 22.57
CA TRP A 609 -28.09 10.07 21.57
C TRP A 609 -29.06 11.23 21.84
N THR A 610 -28.56 12.45 21.61
CA THR A 610 -29.35 13.67 21.60
C THR A 610 -29.09 14.46 20.31
N PRO A 611 -30.00 15.36 19.89
CA PRO A 611 -29.80 16.19 18.70
C PRO A 611 -28.49 16.98 18.72
N GLU A 612 -28.02 17.39 19.90
CA GLU A 612 -26.76 18.13 20.07
C GLU A 612 -25.54 17.33 19.61
N VAL A 613 -25.56 16.00 19.79
CA VAL A 613 -24.49 15.11 19.32
C VAL A 613 -24.37 15.18 17.80
N SER A 614 -25.49 15.01 17.08
CA SER A 614 -25.50 15.14 15.62
C SER A 614 -25.19 16.56 15.15
N GLN A 615 -25.66 17.58 15.87
CA GLN A 615 -25.40 18.98 15.55
C GLN A 615 -23.90 19.32 15.64
N LYS A 616 -23.17 18.70 16.58
CA LYS A 616 -21.72 18.85 16.70
C LYS A 616 -21.00 18.43 15.42
N TYR A 617 -21.30 17.24 14.87
CA TYR A 617 -20.69 16.78 13.61
C TYR A 617 -20.94 17.74 12.45
N VAL A 618 -22.15 18.28 12.35
CA VAL A 618 -22.51 19.28 11.33
C VAL A 618 -21.75 20.58 11.52
N ASN A 619 -21.64 21.07 12.76
CA ASN A 619 -20.94 22.30 13.08
C ASN A 619 -19.43 22.17 12.87
N ASP A 620 -18.83 21.05 13.29
CA ASP A 620 -17.41 20.77 13.12
C ASP A 620 -17.03 20.77 11.63
N TRP A 621 -17.86 20.14 10.78
CA TRP A 621 -17.69 20.20 9.33
C TRP A 621 -17.82 21.63 8.78
N LYS A 622 -18.85 22.38 9.17
CA LYS A 622 -19.05 23.77 8.73
C LYS A 622 -17.86 24.64 9.11
N ASN A 623 -17.40 24.56 10.35
CA ASN A 623 -16.25 25.32 10.84
C ASN A 623 -14.96 24.94 10.10
N ALA A 624 -14.72 23.64 9.89
CA ALA A 624 -13.57 23.16 9.13
C ALA A 624 -13.61 23.59 7.65
N SER A 625 -14.80 23.65 7.05
CA SER A 625 -14.99 24.09 5.67
C SER A 625 -14.82 25.61 5.51
N ALA A 626 -15.19 26.40 6.54
CA ALA A 626 -15.07 27.86 6.53
C ALA A 626 -13.62 28.34 6.66
N GLN A 627 -12.73 27.59 7.32
CA GLN A 627 -11.31 27.92 7.44
C GLN A 627 -10.50 27.75 6.13
N VAL A 628 -11.12 27.21 5.09
CA VAL A 628 -10.48 26.92 3.79
C VAL A 628 -10.87 27.96 2.72
N GLN A 629 -11.91 28.77 2.97
CA GLN A 629 -12.29 29.91 2.15
C GLN A 629 -11.54 31.16 2.61
#